data_AF-A0A7V5FP80-F1
#
_entry.id   AF-A0A7V5FP80-F1
#
_cell.length_a   1.000
_cell.length_b   1.000
_cell.length_c   1.000
_cell.angle_alpha   90.00
_cell.angle_beta   90.00
_cell.angle_gamma   90.00
#
_symmetry.space_group_name_H-M   'P 1'
#
loop_
_entity.id
_entity.type
_entity.pdbx_description
1 polymer ?
#
loop_
_entity_poly.entity_id
_entity_poly.type
_entity_poly.pdbx_seq_one_letter_code
_entity_poly.pdbx_strand_id
1 'polypeptide(L)' 'MIFPEYRPRRMRKNKTLRAMIRETRLSSSQMIYPLFIMPGKGKKEAISSMP' A
#
# COMPACT_ATOMS: atom_id res chain seq x y z
N MET A 1 12.93 -29.16 1.82
CA MET A 1 13.77 -28.08 2.40
C MET A 1 13.88 -28.32 3.90
N ILE A 2 15.08 -28.65 4.39
CA ILE A 2 15.29 -29.01 5.80
C ILE A 2 16.10 -27.89 6.48
N PHE A 3 15.71 -27.54 7.70
CA PHE A 3 16.53 -26.70 8.56
C PHE A 3 17.73 -27.53 9.06
N PRO A 4 18.98 -27.04 9.03
CA PRO A 4 19.39 -25.62 8.94
C PRO A 4 19.83 -25.14 7.55
N GLU A 5 19.78 -26.01 6.53
CA GLU A 5 20.22 -25.72 5.16
C GLU A 5 19.41 -24.57 4.55
N TYR A 6 18.08 -24.69 4.60
CA TYR A 6 17.16 -23.65 4.17
C TYR A 6 16.61 -22.85 5.34
N ARG A 7 16.90 -21.54 5.36
CA ARG A 7 16.45 -20.62 6.40
C ARG A 7 15.85 -19.36 5.77
N PRO A 8 14.52 -19.30 5.56
CA PRO A 8 13.84 -18.14 4.97
C PRO A 8 14.14 -16.81 5.65
N ARG A 9 14.45 -16.85 6.96
CA ARG A 9 14.80 -15.67 7.76
C ARG A 9 16.09 -14.99 7.28
N ARG A 10 16.99 -15.66 6.55
CA ARG A 10 18.22 -15.06 6.00
C ARG A 10 17.91 -13.85 5.12
N MET A 11 16.92 -13.96 4.23
CA MET A 11 16.50 -12.85 3.36
C MET A 11 15.69 -11.77 4.07
N ARG A 12 15.30 -12.01 5.33
CA ARG A 12 14.56 -11.05 6.16
C ARG A 12 15.44 -10.30 7.16
N LYS A 13 16.76 -10.55 7.17
CA LYS A 13 17.71 -10.04 8.18
C LYS A 13 17.74 -8.51 8.29
N ASN A 14 17.67 -7.78 7.18
CA ASN A 14 17.76 -6.32 7.19
C ASN A 14 16.80 -5.68 6.16
N LYS A 15 16.68 -4.35 6.20
CA LYS A 15 15.81 -3.57 5.31
C LYS A 15 16.21 -3.72 3.84
N THR A 16 17.50 -3.71 3.54
CA THR A 16 18.03 -3.78 2.16
C THR A 16 17.69 -5.10 1.48
N LEU A 17 17.90 -6.24 2.14
CA LEU A 17 17.57 -7.56 1.62
C LEU A 17 16.06 -7.70 1.40
N ARG A 18 15.24 -7.26 2.37
CA ARG A 18 13.78 -7.27 2.20
C ARG A 18 13.29 -6.38 1.07
N ALA A 19 13.97 -5.28 0.77
CA ALA A 19 13.62 -4.41 -0.34
C ALA A 19 14.00 -5.03 -1.71
N MET A 20 15.12 -5.74 -1.77
CA MET A 20 15.60 -6.43 -2.98
C MET A 20 14.66 -7.57 -3.40
N ILE A 21 14.17 -8.37 -2.45
CA ILE A 21 13.30 -9.52 -2.74
C ILE A 21 11.79 -9.21 -2.65
N ARG A 22 11.39 -7.94 -2.57
CA ARG A 22 9.98 -7.57 -2.43
C ARG A 22 9.22 -7.78 -3.75
N GLU A 23 8.20 -8.62 -3.72
CA GLU A 23 7.34 -8.94 -4.87
C GLU A 23 6.34 -7.83 -5.19
N THR A 24 5.62 -7.31 -4.20
CA THR A 24 4.57 -6.29 -4.40
C THR A 24 5.08 -4.88 -4.12
N ARG A 25 4.78 -3.94 -5.03
CA ARG A 25 5.08 -2.50 -4.86
C ARG A 25 3.83 -1.68 -5.11
N LEU A 26 3.70 -0.61 -4.31
CA LEU A 26 2.66 0.40 -4.47
C LEU A 26 3.30 1.72 -4.90
N SER A 27 2.69 2.39 -5.86
CA SER A 27 3.10 3.68 -6.42
C SER A 27 1.87 4.54 -6.69
N SER A 28 2.05 5.86 -6.79
CA SER A 28 0.96 6.82 -7.02
C SER A 28 0.20 6.57 -8.33
N SER A 29 0.86 5.98 -9.34
CA SER A 29 0.21 5.64 -10.62
C SER A 29 -0.83 4.52 -10.50
N GLN A 30 -0.85 3.77 -9.39
CA GLN A 30 -1.83 2.72 -9.13
C GLN A 30 -3.04 3.24 -8.33
N MET A 31 -3.04 4.51 -7.94
CA MET A 31 -4.10 5.10 -7.13
C MET A 31 -5.17 5.77 -8.01
N ILE A 32 -6.43 5.56 -7.65
CA ILE A 32 -7.58 6.26 -8.23
C ILE A 32 -8.23 7.06 -7.10
N TYR A 33 -8.49 8.34 -7.32
CA TYR A 33 -9.13 9.21 -6.34
C TYR A 33 -10.60 9.44 -6.71
N PRO A 34 -11.54 8.69 -6.08
CA PRO A 34 -12.96 8.88 -6.31
C PRO A 34 -13.43 10.21 -5.73
N LEU A 35 -14.30 10.90 -6.46
CA LEU A 35 -14.86 12.20 -6.07
C LEU A 35 -16.38 12.12 -6.00
N PHE A 36 -16.94 12.70 -4.94
CA PHE A 36 -18.37 12.94 -4.83
C PHE A 36 -18.72 14.30 -5.44
N ILE A 37 -19.73 14.34 -6.29
CA ILE A 37 -20.18 15.55 -6.99
C ILE A 37 -21.63 15.82 -6.62
N MET A 38 -21.95 17.09 -6.36
CA MET A 38 -23.31 17.57 -6.13
C MET A 38 -23.58 18.86 -6.91
N PRO A 39 -24.82 19.14 -7.31
CA PRO A 39 -25.16 20.39 -7.98
C PRO A 39 -25.06 21.59 -7.02
N GLY A 40 -24.57 22.72 -7.54
CA GLY A 40 -24.44 23.99 -6.81
C GLY A 40 -23.02 24.55 -6.84
N LYS A 41 -22.86 25.84 -6.51
CA LYS A 41 -21.56 26.53 -6.51
C LYS A 41 -21.06 26.72 -5.08
N GLY A 42 -19.79 26.37 -4.83
CA GLY A 42 -19.13 26.59 -3.53
C GLY A 42 -19.63 25.68 -2.39
N LYS A 43 -20.41 24.64 -2.70
CA LYS A 43 -20.90 23.69 -1.70
C LYS A 43 -19.84 22.66 -1.34
N LYS A 44 -19.69 22.39 -0.05
CA LYS A 44 -18.89 21.31 0.52
C LYS A 44 -19.68 20.73 1.68
N GLU A 45 -20.07 19.47 1.56
CA GLU A 45 -20.82 18.77 2.61
C GLU A 45 -19.99 17.57 3.07
N ALA A 46 -19.84 17.45 4.39
CA ALA A 46 -19.14 16.33 4.99
C ALA A 46 -20.05 15.10 5.02
N ILE A 47 -19.53 13.95 4.62
CA ILE A 47 -20.23 12.68 4.73
C ILE A 47 -19.82 12.09 6.09
N SER A 48 -20.70 12.18 7.09
CA SER A 48 -20.37 11.80 8.48
C SER A 48 -19.92 10.34 8.64
N SER A 49 -20.36 9.45 7.75
CA SER A 49 -19.94 8.04 7.73
C SER A 49 -18.59 7.80 7.05
N MET A 50 -18.02 8.78 6.34
CA MET A 50 -16.74 8.69 5.64
C MET A 50 -15.80 9.82 6.11
N PRO A 51 -15.12 9.64 7.26
CA PRO A 51 -14.18 10.62 7.79
C PRO A 51 -12.91 10.74 6.94
#